data_AF-A0ABC8KFJ7-F1
#
_entry.id   AF-A0ABC8KFJ7-F1
#
_cell.length_a   1.000
_cell.length_b   1.000
_cell.length_c   1.000
_cell.angle_alpha   90.00
_cell.angle_beta   90.00
_cell.angle_gamma   90.00
#
_symmetry.space_group_name_H-M   'P 1'
#
loop_
_entity.id
_entity.type
_entity.pdbx_description
1 polymer ?
#
loop_
_entity_poly.entity_id
_entity_poly.type
_entity_poly.pdbx_seq_one_letter_code
_entity_poly.pdbx_strand_id
1 'polypeptide(L)'
;MAKSVYTKYEPTAKELYASYEPKAEQCAVSAWKKLNQLPLFPRLAQVAVPTAAFCSEKYNDTVVMAAEKGYRVSSYMPLVPTERISKIFSEEKTEIKALEFHPLD
;
A
#
# COMPACT_ATOMS: atom_id res chain seq x y z
N MET A 1 -6.19 -21.16 28.35
CA MET A 1 -7.47 -20.73 27.74
C MET A 1 -7.27 -19.77 26.56
N ALA A 2 -6.48 -18.68 26.67
CA ALA A 2 -6.29 -17.75 25.54
C ALA A 2 -5.67 -18.39 24.28
N LYS A 3 -4.67 -19.28 24.43
CA LYS A 3 -4.02 -19.96 23.28
C LYS A 3 -4.99 -20.84 22.48
N SER A 4 -5.87 -21.60 23.15
CA SER A 4 -6.83 -22.49 22.48
C SER A 4 -7.94 -21.73 21.76
N VAL A 5 -8.31 -20.55 22.29
CA VAL A 5 -9.22 -19.62 21.61
C VAL A 5 -8.52 -19.03 20.37
N TYR A 6 -7.29 -18.54 20.51
CA TYR A 6 -6.52 -17.99 19.38
C TYR A 6 -6.37 -18.99 18.23
N THR A 7 -5.94 -20.22 18.51
CA THR A 7 -5.77 -21.27 17.47
C THR A 7 -7.08 -21.63 16.77
N LYS A 8 -8.23 -21.41 17.42
CA LYS A 8 -9.54 -21.65 16.80
C LYS A 8 -9.94 -20.53 15.82
N TYR A 9 -9.60 -19.27 16.12
CA TYR A 9 -10.05 -18.11 15.34
C TYR A 9 -9.00 -17.58 14.35
N GLU A 10 -7.72 -17.83 14.58
CA GLU A 10 -6.62 -17.41 13.69
C GLU A 10 -6.84 -17.83 12.23
N PRO A 11 -7.23 -19.08 11.91
CA PRO A 11 -7.42 -19.49 10.51
C PRO A 11 -8.56 -18.71 9.84
N THR A 12 -9.69 -18.55 10.51
CA THR A 12 -10.84 -17.80 10.01
C THR A 12 -10.51 -16.32 9.83
N ALA A 13 -9.76 -15.72 10.76
CA ALA A 13 -9.31 -14.33 10.62
C ALA A 13 -8.40 -14.18 9.39
N LYS A 14 -7.42 -15.07 9.21
CA LYS A 14 -6.52 -15.06 8.05
C LYS A 14 -7.28 -15.24 6.73
N GLU A 15 -8.24 -16.15 6.69
CA GLU A 15 -9.08 -16.38 5.51
C GLU A 15 -9.92 -15.15 5.16
N LEU A 16 -10.54 -14.52 6.17
CA LEU A 16 -11.29 -13.28 5.97
C LEU A 16 -10.39 -12.16 5.43
N TYR A 17 -9.21 -11.95 6.02
CA TYR A 17 -8.23 -10.99 5.51
C TYR A 17 -7.84 -11.28 4.07
N ALA A 18 -7.46 -12.53 3.76
CA ALA A 18 -7.09 -12.94 2.40
C ALA A 18 -8.22 -12.74 1.39
N SER A 19 -9.47 -12.90 1.81
CA SER A 19 -10.65 -12.67 0.95
C SER A 19 -10.94 -11.17 0.72
N TYR A 20 -10.56 -10.32 1.66
CA TYR A 20 -10.89 -8.90 1.65
C TYR A 20 -9.79 -8.03 1.05
N GLU A 21 -8.52 -8.39 1.25
CA GLU A 21 -7.35 -7.73 0.67
C GLU A 21 -7.50 -7.42 -0.83
N PRO A 22 -7.81 -8.39 -1.71
CA PRO A 22 -7.97 -8.10 -3.14
C PRO A 22 -9.16 -7.17 -3.43
N LYS A 23 -10.22 -7.21 -2.61
CA LYS A 23 -11.37 -6.29 -2.76
C LYS A 23 -10.98 -4.87 -2.34
N ALA A 24 -10.23 -4.73 -1.25
CA ALA A 24 -9.73 -3.44 -0.77
C ALA A 24 -8.78 -2.82 -1.80
N GLU A 25 -7.87 -3.61 -2.36
CA GLU A 25 -6.97 -3.17 -3.43
C GLU A 25 -7.74 -2.71 -4.67
N GLN A 26 -8.69 -3.50 -5.17
CA GLN A 26 -9.54 -3.12 -6.29
C GLN A 26 -10.31 -1.83 -6.03
N CYS A 27 -10.83 -1.66 -4.81
CA CYS A 27 -11.53 -0.45 -4.41
C CYS A 27 -10.60 0.76 -4.40
N ALA A 28 -9.40 0.62 -3.82
CA ALA A 28 -8.39 1.68 -3.79
C ALA A 28 -7.96 2.09 -5.20
N VAL A 29 -7.69 1.13 -6.08
CA VAL A 29 -7.34 1.38 -7.49
C VAL A 29 -8.48 2.07 -8.24
N SER A 30 -9.72 1.59 -8.09
CA SER A 30 -10.90 2.19 -8.72
C SER A 30 -11.14 3.61 -8.25
N ALA A 31 -11.05 3.85 -6.94
CA ALA A 31 -11.17 5.18 -6.34
C ALA A 31 -10.06 6.11 -6.84
N TRP A 32 -8.81 5.66 -6.85
CA TRP A 32 -7.67 6.43 -7.36
C TRP A 32 -7.86 6.84 -8.83
N LYS A 33 -8.30 5.91 -9.69
CA LYS A 33 -8.59 6.19 -11.11
C LYS A 33 -9.69 7.24 -11.26
N LYS A 34 -10.81 7.09 -10.53
CA LYS A 34 -11.92 8.05 -10.56
C LYS A 34 -11.49 9.43 -10.07
N LEU A 35 -10.71 9.48 -9.00
CA LEU A 35 -10.20 10.74 -8.46
C LEU A 35 -9.30 11.45 -9.48
N ASN A 36 -8.42 10.74 -10.18
CA ASN A 36 -7.57 11.33 -11.22
C ASN A 36 -8.34 11.91 -12.42
N GLN A 37 -9.62 11.58 -12.60
CA GLN A 37 -10.49 12.21 -13.62
C GLN A 37 -11.03 13.57 -13.17
N LEU A 38 -10.93 13.92 -11.88
CA LEU A 38 -11.36 15.21 -11.37
C LEU A 38 -10.30 16.27 -11.66
N PRO A 39 -10.69 17.48 -12.11
CA PRO A 39 -9.75 18.48 -12.64
C PRO A 39 -8.70 18.97 -11.64
N LEU A 40 -9.00 18.93 -10.33
CA LEU A 40 -8.08 19.40 -9.28
C LEU A 40 -7.27 18.29 -8.63
N PHE A 41 -7.70 17.04 -8.78
CA PHE A 41 -7.10 15.94 -8.02
C PHE A 41 -5.65 15.63 -8.43
N PRO A 42 -5.24 15.66 -9.72
CA PRO A 42 -3.84 15.45 -10.07
C PRO A 42 -2.88 16.42 -9.36
N ARG A 43 -3.29 17.68 -9.15
CA ARG A 43 -2.51 18.66 -8.38
C ARG A 43 -2.47 18.31 -6.90
N LEU A 44 -3.58 17.87 -6.32
CA LEU A 44 -3.61 17.42 -4.94
C LEU A 44 -2.76 16.16 -4.74
N ALA A 45 -2.77 15.24 -5.70
CA ALA A 45 -1.95 14.03 -5.69
C ALA A 45 -0.45 14.34 -5.67
N GLN A 46 0.01 15.39 -6.38
CA GLN A 46 1.41 15.83 -6.34
C GLN A 46 1.89 16.23 -4.94
N VAL A 47 1.00 16.66 -4.05
CA VAL A 47 1.32 16.99 -2.66
C VAL A 47 1.07 15.79 -1.74
N ALA A 48 -0.04 15.08 -1.96
CA ALA A 48 -0.45 13.96 -1.13
C ALA A 48 0.48 12.75 -1.27
N VAL A 49 0.93 12.41 -2.48
CA VAL A 49 1.77 11.23 -2.72
C VAL A 49 3.12 11.34 -2.00
N PRO A 50 3.92 12.42 -2.12
CA PRO A 50 5.16 12.55 -1.36
C PRO A 50 4.94 12.57 0.15
N THR A 51 3.85 13.19 0.61
CA THR A 51 3.50 13.22 2.04
C THR A 51 3.19 11.82 2.56
N ALA A 52 2.39 11.04 1.82
CA ALA A 52 2.08 9.66 2.16
C ALA A 52 3.33 8.78 2.16
N ALA A 53 4.25 8.99 1.20
CA ALA A 53 5.53 8.28 1.15
C ALA A 53 6.39 8.56 2.40
N PHE A 54 6.58 9.83 2.75
CA PHE A 54 7.32 10.23 3.95
C PHE A 54 6.70 9.69 5.24
N CYS A 55 5.37 9.82 5.39
CA CYS A 55 4.67 9.30 6.56
C CYS A 55 4.80 7.77 6.67
N SER A 56 4.72 7.06 5.55
CA SER A 56 4.86 5.60 5.51
C SER A 56 6.27 5.15 5.88
N GLU A 57 7.30 5.86 5.40
CA GLU A 57 8.69 5.62 5.77
C GLU A 57 8.88 5.80 7.29
N LYS A 58 8.44 6.93 7.85
CA LYS A 58 8.53 7.18 9.30
C LYS A 58 7.76 6.20 10.15
N TYR A 59 6.59 5.78 9.69
CA TYR A 59 5.82 4.72 10.33
C TYR A 59 6.61 3.41 10.35
N ASN A 60 7.14 2.97 9.21
CA ASN A 60 7.91 1.74 9.09
C ASN A 60 9.16 1.76 9.97
N ASP A 61 9.95 2.83 9.93
CA ASP A 61 11.12 3.02 10.79
C ASP A 61 10.74 2.87 12.28
N THR A 62 9.61 3.46 12.66
CA THR A 62 9.12 3.42 14.04
C THR A 62 8.69 2.01 14.44
N VAL A 63 8.01 1.27 13.56
CA VAL A 63 7.62 -0.13 13.80
C VAL A 63 8.85 -1.02 13.97
N VAL A 64 9.85 -0.86 13.10
CA VAL A 64 11.12 -1.61 13.16
C VAL A 64 11.85 -1.29 14.46
N MET A 65 12.07 -0.01 14.78
CA MET A 65 12.69 0.41 16.04
C MET A 65 11.93 -0.13 17.26
N ALA A 66 10.59 -0.13 17.22
CA ALA A 66 9.78 -0.66 18.31
C ALA A 66 9.98 -2.18 18.48
N ALA A 67 10.11 -2.92 17.38
CA ALA A 67 10.42 -4.34 17.40
C ALA A 67 11.83 -4.61 17.95
N GLU A 68 12.84 -3.84 17.54
CA GLU A 68 14.22 -3.93 18.05
C GLU A 68 14.29 -3.67 19.57
N LYS A 69 13.46 -2.77 20.08
CA LYS A 69 13.32 -2.48 21.52
C LYS A 69 12.50 -3.52 22.29
N GLY A 70 11.94 -4.53 21.60
CA GLY A 70 11.15 -5.59 22.23
C GLY A 70 9.71 -5.21 22.59
N TYR A 71 9.15 -4.14 22.04
CA TYR A 71 7.75 -3.79 22.28
C TYR A 71 6.83 -4.80 21.60
N ARG A 72 6.10 -5.59 22.41
CA ARG A 72 5.16 -6.64 21.93
C ARG A 72 4.10 -6.14 20.95
N VAL A 73 3.80 -4.85 20.92
CA VAL A 73 2.77 -4.29 20.04
C VAL A 73 3.23 -4.31 18.57
N SER A 74 4.54 -4.24 18.31
CA SER A 74 5.10 -4.15 16.96
C SER A 74 4.80 -5.38 16.12
N SER A 75 4.65 -6.56 16.74
CA SER A 75 4.28 -7.80 16.01
C SER A 75 2.88 -7.77 15.41
N TYR A 76 2.06 -6.77 15.78
CA TYR A 76 0.73 -6.56 15.24
C TYR A 76 0.64 -5.36 14.29
N MET A 77 1.76 -4.66 14.05
CA MET A 77 1.84 -3.47 13.22
C MET A 77 2.46 -3.84 11.86
N PRO A 78 1.68 -3.92 10.77
CA PRO A 78 2.20 -4.32 9.47
C PRO A 78 3.01 -3.19 8.83
N LEU A 79 4.15 -3.51 8.21
CA LEU A 79 4.91 -2.54 7.44
C LEU A 79 4.20 -2.18 6.13
N VAL A 80 4.31 -0.91 5.73
CA VAL A 80 3.85 -0.43 4.42
C VAL A 80 4.90 -0.78 3.37
N PRO A 81 4.56 -1.48 2.27
CA PRO A 81 5.55 -1.93 1.28
C PRO A 81 5.93 -0.80 0.29
N THR A 82 6.56 0.26 0.79
CA THR A 82 6.88 1.49 0.04
C THR A 82 7.76 1.23 -1.20
N GLU A 83 8.74 0.34 -1.10
CA GLU A 83 9.61 -0.04 -2.23
C GLU A 83 8.82 -0.69 -3.37
N ARG A 84 7.94 -1.65 -3.04
CA ARG A 84 7.10 -2.33 -4.02
C ARG A 84 6.16 -1.34 -4.70
N ILE A 85 5.54 -0.45 -3.92
CA ILE A 85 4.64 0.59 -4.43
C ILE A 85 5.39 1.52 -5.39
N SER A 86 6.56 2.03 -4.97
CA SER A 86 7.38 2.93 -5.80
C SER A 86 7.82 2.27 -7.11
N LYS A 87 8.15 0.98 -7.08
CA LYS A 87 8.54 0.22 -8.27
C LYS A 87 7.41 0.15 -9.30
N ILE A 88 6.19 -0.21 -8.87
CA ILE A 88 5.01 -0.30 -9.75
C ILE A 88 4.73 1.05 -10.44
N PHE A 89 4.78 2.16 -9.71
CA PHE A 89 4.56 3.49 -10.29
C PHE A 89 5.67 3.95 -11.25
N SER A 90 6.90 3.46 -11.05
CA SER A 90 8.02 3.77 -11.94
C SER A 90 7.93 2.99 -13.26
N GLU A 91 7.44 1.75 -13.21
CA GLU A 91 7.18 0.89 -14.37
C GLU A 91 6.03 1.45 -15.23
N GLU A 92 4.92 1.88 -14.62
CA GLU A 92 3.79 2.52 -15.32
C GLU A 92 4.23 3.76 -16.15
N LYS A 93 5.11 4.60 -15.60
CA LYS A 93 5.65 5.77 -16.30
C LYS A 93 6.51 5.40 -17.51
N THR A 94 7.16 4.24 -17.47
CA THR A 94 8.04 3.75 -18.54
C THR A 94 7.23 3.19 -19.70
N GLU A 95 6.13 2.50 -19.43
CA GLU A 95 5.20 1.98 -20.45
C GLU A 95 4.44 3.10 -21.18
N ILE A 96 3.97 4.12 -20.45
CA ILE A 96 3.30 5.29 -21.06
C ILE A 96 4.25 6.01 -22.03
N LYS A 97 5.53 6.13 -21.68
CA LYS A 97 6.54 6.77 -22.53
C LYS A 97 6.93 5.94 -23.76
N ALA A 98 6.86 4.61 -23.66
CA ALA A 98 7.16 3.71 -24.79
C ALA A 98 6.03 3.71 -25.83
N LEU A 99 4.77 3.86 -25.41
CA LEU A 99 3.61 3.94 -26.30
C LEU A 99 3.49 5.27 -27.05
N GLU A 100 4.10 6.35 -26.55
CA GLU A 100 4.16 7.65 -27.26
C GLU A 100 5.22 7.69 -28.38
N PHE A 101 6.13 6.71 -28.44
CA PHE A 101 7.18 6.61 -29.47
C PHE A 101 6.86 5.52 -30.52
N HIS A 102 5.73 5.66 -31.21
CA HIS A 102 5.55 5.03 -32.52
C HIS A 102 5.68 6.10 -33.61
N PRO A 103 6.87 6.28 -34.23
CA PRO A 103 6.96 7.02 -35.47
C PRO A 103 6.17 6.25 -36.54
N LEU A 104 5.20 6.94 -37.16
CA LEU A 104 4.59 6.51 -38.41
C LEU A 104 5.64 6.74 -39.50
N ASP A 105 6.37 5.68 -39.84
CA ASP A 105 7.06 5.56 -41.13
C ASP A 105 6.12 4.89 -42.15
#